data_AF-A0A2S9G145-F1
#
_entry.id   AF-A0A2S9G145-F1
#
_cell.length_a   1.000
_cell.length_b   1.000
_cell.length_c   1.000
_cell.angle_alpha   90.00
_cell.angle_beta   90.00
_cell.angle_gamma   90.00
#
_symmetry.space_group_name_H-M   'P 1'
#
loop_
_entity.id
_entity.type
_entity.pdbx_description
1 polymer ?
#
loop_
_entity_poly.entity_id
_entity_poly.type
_entity_poly.pdbx_seq_one_letter_code
_entity_poly.pdbx_strand_id
1 'polypeptide(L)'
;TAQLAAKRQGTHATKTRAMVSGGGKKPYRQKGTGRARQGSTRSPQFTGGGVVHGPQPRDYSQRTPKKMIAAALRHALSDRARNDR
;
A
#
# COMPACT_ATOMS: atom_id res chain seq x y z
N THR A 1 -11.29 -15.70 -4.94
CA THR A 1 -10.46 -14.47 -4.82
C THR A 1 -9.48 -14.53 -3.67
N ALA A 2 -9.87 -14.97 -2.46
CA ALA A 2 -8.97 -15.06 -1.29
C ALA A 2 -7.65 -15.81 -1.53
N GLN A 3 -7.66 -16.91 -2.29
CA GLN A 3 -6.44 -17.67 -2.66
C GLN A 3 -5.44 -16.82 -3.47
N LEU A 4 -5.92 -16.03 -4.44
CA LEU A 4 -5.06 -15.15 -5.24
C LEU A 4 -4.53 -13.97 -4.40
N ALA A 5 -5.35 -13.46 -3.48
CA ALA A 5 -4.93 -12.41 -2.56
C ALA A 5 -3.82 -12.90 -1.61
N ALA A 6 -3.93 -14.12 -1.07
CA ALA A 6 -2.90 -14.72 -0.24
C ALA A 6 -1.59 -15.01 -1.00
N LYS A 7 -1.67 -15.26 -2.32
CA LYS A 7 -0.47 -15.41 -3.17
C LYS A 7 0.28 -14.08 -3.38
N ARG A 8 -0.37 -12.93 -3.16
CA ARG A 8 0.24 -11.61 -3.36
C ARG A 8 1.15 -11.25 -2.18
N GLN A 9 2.45 -11.09 -2.45
CA GLN A 9 3.47 -10.82 -1.43
C GLN A 9 3.36 -9.44 -0.76
N GLY A 10 2.92 -8.43 -1.51
CA GLY A 10 2.68 -7.09 -0.93
C GLY A 10 3.92 -6.31 -0.51
N THR A 11 5.06 -6.46 -1.19
CA THR A 11 6.37 -5.86 -0.85
C THR A 11 6.60 -4.43 -1.34
N HIS A 12 5.60 -3.79 -1.94
CA HIS A 12 5.75 -2.43 -2.45
C HIS A 12 5.81 -1.41 -1.32
N ALA A 13 6.77 -0.49 -1.38
CA ALA A 13 6.98 0.55 -0.37
C ALA A 13 7.29 1.90 -1.02
N THR A 14 6.89 2.97 -0.35
CA THR A 14 7.26 4.35 -0.68
C THR A 14 7.72 5.08 0.56
N LYS A 15 8.59 6.07 0.40
CA LYS A 15 9.07 6.87 1.52
C LYS A 15 8.08 7.98 1.84
N THR A 16 7.58 8.00 3.06
CA THR A 16 6.85 9.15 3.59
C THR A 16 7.81 10.32 3.86
N ARG A 17 7.28 11.52 4.14
CA ARG A 17 8.10 12.71 4.45
C ARG A 17 9.17 12.42 5.51
N ALA A 18 8.85 11.61 6.52
CA ALA A 18 9.75 11.27 7.61
C ALA A 18 10.91 10.34 7.17
N MET A 19 10.67 9.49 6.17
CA MET A 19 11.60 8.47 5.69
C MET A 19 12.54 8.96 4.58
N VAL A 20 12.20 10.05 3.89
CA VAL A 20 13.09 10.68 2.90
C VAL A 20 14.29 11.31 3.61
N SER A 21 15.51 11.20 3.05
CA SER A 21 16.73 11.75 3.70
C SER A 21 16.75 13.28 3.75
N GLY A 22 17.38 13.86 4.77
CA GLY A 22 17.57 15.32 4.91
C GLY A 22 16.36 16.07 5.48
N GLY A 23 16.19 17.35 5.13
CA GLY A 23 15.01 18.16 5.45
C GLY A 23 14.61 18.29 6.93
N GLY A 24 15.55 18.10 7.86
CA GLY A 24 15.35 18.29 9.31
C GLY A 24 15.41 19.75 9.77
N LYS A 25 15.90 20.66 8.93
CA LYS A 25 15.96 22.10 9.19
C LYS A 25 14.87 22.83 8.42
N LYS A 26 14.25 23.84 9.05
CA LYS A 26 13.34 24.77 8.37
C LYS A 26 14.10 25.52 7.26
N PRO A 27 13.61 25.58 6.01
CA PRO A 27 14.39 26.14 4.89
C PRO A 27 14.79 27.60 5.08
N TYR A 28 13.96 28.41 5.74
CA TYR A 28 14.19 29.82 6.02
C TYR A 28 13.32 30.31 7.18
N ARG A 29 13.59 31.54 7.64
CA ARG A 29 12.84 32.22 8.71
C ARG A 29 11.33 32.27 8.41
N GLN A 30 10.50 32.26 9.45
CA GLN A 30 9.04 32.15 9.32
C GLN A 30 8.35 33.36 8.66
N LYS A 31 8.92 34.57 8.82
CA LYS A 31 8.35 35.84 8.34
C LYS A 31 9.45 36.70 7.69
N GLY A 32 9.05 37.67 6.86
CA GLY A 32 9.96 38.65 6.24
C GLY A 32 10.75 38.13 5.04
N THR A 33 10.38 37.01 4.43
CA THR A 33 11.10 36.44 3.26
C THR A 33 10.43 36.71 1.92
N GLY A 34 9.19 37.20 1.90
CA GLY A 34 8.38 37.35 0.67
C GLY A 34 7.95 36.03 0.01
N ARG A 35 8.43 34.88 0.50
CA ARG A 35 8.13 33.54 -0.01
C ARG A 35 7.00 32.88 0.77
N ALA A 36 6.33 31.89 0.16
CA ALA A 36 5.38 31.03 0.85
C ALA A 36 6.02 30.35 2.08
N ARG A 37 5.25 30.10 3.13
CA ARG A 37 5.78 29.48 4.36
C ARG A 37 6.05 28.01 4.15
N GLN A 38 7.25 27.56 4.53
CA GLN A 38 7.66 26.16 4.37
C GLN A 38 8.25 25.62 5.67
N GLY A 39 7.87 24.39 6.00
CA GLY A 39 8.32 23.69 7.23
C GLY A 39 9.53 22.80 7.00
N SER A 40 9.60 22.15 5.84
CA SER A 40 10.66 21.21 5.47
C SER A 40 10.79 21.15 3.95
N THR A 41 12.00 20.88 3.45
CA THR A 41 12.27 20.60 2.03
C THR A 41 11.71 19.25 1.56
N ARG A 42 11.34 18.35 2.48
CA ARG A 42 10.78 17.02 2.16
C ARG A 42 9.26 16.99 2.03
N SER A 43 8.60 18.15 2.11
CA SER A 43 7.13 18.18 2.10
C SER A 43 6.59 17.70 0.74
N PRO A 44 5.42 17.03 0.69
CA PRO A 44 4.95 16.33 -0.51
C PRO A 44 4.76 17.20 -1.76
N GLN A 45 4.46 18.49 -1.56
CA GLN A 45 4.32 19.45 -2.64
C GLN A 45 5.65 19.86 -3.29
N PHE A 46 6.79 19.51 -2.67
CA PHE A 46 8.11 19.74 -3.27
C PHE A 46 8.52 18.58 -4.15
N THR A 47 9.29 18.90 -5.20
CA THR A 47 10.07 17.93 -5.96
C THR A 47 11.03 17.18 -5.03
N GLY A 48 11.02 15.85 -5.07
CA GLY A 48 11.82 15.01 -4.17
C GLY A 48 11.25 14.90 -2.75
N GLY A 49 10.05 15.43 -2.50
CA GLY A 49 9.32 15.26 -1.25
C GLY A 49 8.81 13.82 -1.04
N GLY A 50 8.37 13.53 0.18
CA GLY A 50 7.78 12.22 0.50
C GLY A 50 6.35 12.05 -0.04
N VAL A 51 5.96 10.81 -0.31
CA VAL A 51 4.59 10.47 -0.76
C VAL A 51 3.67 10.35 0.46
N VAL A 52 2.52 11.03 0.47
CA VAL A 52 1.59 11.04 1.61
C VAL A 52 0.86 9.71 1.76
N HIS A 53 0.18 9.27 0.70
CA HIS A 53 -0.62 8.04 0.68
C HIS A 53 -0.09 7.06 -0.37
N GLY A 54 1.21 6.79 -0.29
CA GLY A 54 1.86 5.80 -1.16
C GLY A 54 1.70 4.38 -0.61
N PRO A 55 1.94 3.35 -1.44
CA PRO A 55 1.89 1.97 -0.99
C PRO A 55 2.93 1.72 0.12
N GLN A 56 2.53 0.90 1.09
CA GLN A 56 3.38 0.36 2.14
C GLN A 56 3.26 -1.17 2.15
N PRO A 57 4.30 -1.89 2.60
CA PRO A 57 4.24 -3.34 2.71
C PRO A 57 3.08 -3.76 3.59
N ARG A 58 2.24 -4.67 3.09
CA ARG A 58 1.06 -5.16 3.81
C ARG A 58 0.70 -6.57 3.38
N ASP A 59 0.09 -7.29 4.31
CA ASP A 59 -0.54 -8.57 4.00
C ASP A 59 -1.88 -8.36 3.28
N TYR A 60 -2.11 -9.17 2.25
CA TYR A 60 -3.34 -9.21 1.46
C TYR A 60 -4.20 -10.43 1.81
N SER A 61 -3.75 -11.30 2.71
CA SER A 61 -4.48 -12.49 3.12
C SER A 61 -5.86 -12.13 3.69
N GLN A 62 -6.85 -12.97 3.38
CA GLN A 62 -8.22 -12.80 3.82
C GLN A 62 -8.66 -14.06 4.55
N ARG A 63 -9.14 -13.91 5.79
CA ARG A 63 -9.67 -15.03 6.55
C ARG A 63 -10.97 -15.52 5.91
N THR A 64 -10.93 -16.73 5.37
CA THR A 64 -12.12 -17.39 4.80
C THR A 64 -12.52 -18.55 5.72
N PRO A 65 -13.80 -18.69 6.11
CA PRO A 65 -14.27 -19.81 6.91
C PRO A 65 -13.96 -21.17 6.28
N LYS A 66 -13.52 -22.16 7.08
CA LYS A 66 -13.14 -23.50 6.60
C LYS A 66 -14.24 -24.19 5.79
N LYS A 67 -15.51 -24.06 6.23
CA LYS A 67 -16.67 -24.62 5.52
C LYS A 67 -16.86 -24.01 4.13
N MET A 68 -16.59 -22.71 3.96
CA MET A 68 -16.69 -22.05 2.66
C MET A 68 -15.60 -22.53 1.70
N ILE A 69 -14.37 -22.73 2.18
CA ILE A 69 -13.26 -23.27 1.37
C ILE A 69 -13.61 -24.68 0.89
N ALA A 70 -14.09 -25.54 1.80
CA ALA A 70 -14.49 -26.90 1.46
C ALA A 70 -15.65 -26.95 0.46
N ALA A 71 -16.68 -26.11 0.64
CA ALA A 71 -17.82 -26.03 -0.27
C ALA A 71 -17.40 -25.58 -1.67
N ALA A 72 -16.54 -24.54 -1.78
CA ALA A 72 -16.04 -24.06 -3.06
C ALA A 72 -15.28 -25.13 -3.84
N LEU A 73 -14.44 -25.92 -3.16
CA LEU A 73 -13.70 -27.01 -3.79
C LEU A 73 -14.63 -28.11 -4.30
N ARG A 74 -15.63 -28.53 -3.50
CA ARG A 74 -16.61 -29.54 -3.92
C ARG A 74 -17.39 -29.08 -5.14
N HIS A 75 -17.86 -27.82 -5.15
CA HIS A 75 -18.60 -27.29 -6.28
C HIS A 75 -17.77 -27.29 -7.57
N ALA A 76 -16.50 -26.89 -7.50
CA ALA A 76 -15.61 -26.89 -8.66
C ALA A 76 -15.39 -28.31 -9.22
N LEU A 77 -15.26 -29.32 -8.35
CA LEU A 77 -15.12 -30.72 -8.78
C LEU A 77 -16.43 -31.31 -9.31
N SER A 78 -17.56 -31.01 -8.68
CA SER A 78 -18.88 -31.46 -9.15
C SER A 78 -19.23 -30.89 -10.52
N ASP A 79 -18.87 -29.64 -10.80
CA ASP A 79 -19.05 -29.02 -12.12
C ASP A 79 -18.25 -29.75 -13.20
N ARG A 80 -17.00 -30.13 -12.90
CA ARG A 80 -16.15 -30.92 -13.80
C ARG A 80 -16.76 -32.30 -14.09
N ALA A 81 -17.16 -33.02 -13.04
CA ALA A 81 -17.78 -34.33 -13.17
C ALA A 81 -19.10 -34.31 -13.97
N ARG A 82 -19.92 -33.26 -13.84
CA ARG A 82 -21.18 -33.12 -14.60
C ARG A 82 -20.98 -32.88 -16.08
N ASN A 83 -19.85 -32.28 -16.45
CA ASN A 83 -19.52 -31.92 -17.82
C ASN A 83 -18.55 -32.93 -18.47
N ASP A 84 -18.36 -34.09 -17.85
CA ASP A 84 -17.48 -35.19 -18.30
C ASP A 84 -16.06 -34.71 -18.66
N ARG A 85 -15.51 -33.85 -17.81
CA ARG A 85 -14.19 -33.22 -17.96
C ARG A 85 -13.37 -33.27 -16.68
#